data_AF-A0A819RTN4-F1
#
_entry.id   AF-A0A819RTN4-F1
#
_cell.length_a   1.000
_cell.length_b   1.000
_cell.length_c   1.000
_cell.angle_alpha   90.00
_cell.angle_beta   90.00
_cell.angle_gamma   90.00
#
_symmetry.space_group_name_H-M   'P 1'
#
loop_
_entity.id
_entity.type
_entity.pdbx_description
1 polymer ?
#
loop_
_entity_poly.entity_id
_entity_poly.type
_entity_poly.pdbx_seq_one_letter_code
_entity_poly.pdbx_strand_id
1 'polypeptide(L)'
;MDEQVASVDSSQRLKVAFRTLTPLKIIFQPFEVTTGSRALRNPQLDGVERFLLVHFRDEDNRQLRVSNANIKERLRNSMQNGIELFSKKFKYMGASTSQLKEKAFWFIDLPSPLKNIQEAHKILGDFSGIKNIATYIARVGQYFSKIEDKKAIRSNNNLNYVLKIDDIEINKYCFTDGIDKISWGLAGRIAQKMNIPIYCQ
;
A
#
# COMPACT_ATOMS: atom_id res chain seq x y z
N MET A 1 -10.88 41.09 8.51
CA MET A 1 -10.67 40.02 9.51
C MET A 1 -10.28 38.80 8.71
N ASP A 2 -8.99 38.71 8.41
CA ASP A 2 -8.42 37.74 7.49
C ASP A 2 -8.19 36.43 8.23
N GLU A 3 -9.01 35.44 7.94
CA GLU A 3 -8.76 34.06 8.35
C GLU A 3 -7.78 33.47 7.35
N GLN A 4 -6.50 33.47 7.72
CA GLN A 4 -5.44 32.79 6.98
C GLN A 4 -5.78 31.31 6.88
N VAL A 5 -6.24 30.88 5.71
CA VAL A 5 -6.29 29.47 5.32
C VAL A 5 -4.86 28.96 5.29
N ALA A 6 -4.49 28.23 6.34
CA ALA A 6 -3.19 27.55 6.43
C ALA A 6 -2.97 26.69 5.18
N SER A 7 -2.01 27.11 4.35
CA SER A 7 -1.52 26.33 3.22
C SER A 7 -0.76 25.12 3.76
N VAL A 8 -1.46 23.99 3.90
CA VAL A 8 -0.85 22.71 4.22
C VAL A 8 -0.01 22.27 3.02
N ASP A 9 1.29 22.56 3.07
CA ASP A 9 2.29 22.09 2.12
C ASP A 9 2.38 20.54 2.16
N SER A 10 1.57 19.91 1.31
CA SER A 10 1.29 18.47 1.30
C SER A 10 2.15 17.75 0.26
N SER A 11 3.46 17.97 0.32
CA SER A 11 4.46 17.17 -0.40
C SER A 11 5.36 16.38 0.56
N GLN A 12 4.80 15.90 1.67
CA GLN A 12 5.58 15.23 2.70
C GLN A 12 6.14 13.91 2.17
N ARG A 13 7.35 13.98 1.63
CA ARG A 13 8.17 12.83 1.26
C ARG A 13 8.45 12.05 2.55
N LEU A 14 7.95 10.84 2.62
CA LEU A 14 8.11 9.98 3.78
C LEU A 14 9.47 9.31 3.69
N LYS A 15 10.24 9.36 4.77
CA LYS A 15 11.47 8.60 4.92
C LYS A 15 11.13 7.30 5.63
N VAL A 16 11.39 6.17 4.99
CA VAL A 16 11.07 4.84 5.53
C VAL A 16 12.35 4.03 5.71
N ALA A 17 12.38 3.20 6.74
CA ALA A 17 13.49 2.28 6.93
C ALA A 17 13.50 1.27 5.77
N PHE A 18 14.69 1.03 5.19
CA PHE A 18 14.86 0.14 4.05
C PHE A 18 15.97 -0.87 4.29
N ARG A 19 15.69 -2.16 4.09
CA ARG A 19 16.65 -3.25 4.25
C ARG A 19 16.62 -4.15 3.03
N THR A 20 17.77 -4.74 2.72
CA THR A 20 17.85 -5.81 1.72
C THR A 20 18.13 -7.12 2.43
N LEU A 21 17.20 -8.07 2.34
CA LEU A 21 17.39 -9.43 2.80
C LEU A 21 17.98 -10.25 1.66
N THR A 22 19.16 -10.80 1.89
CA THR A 22 19.82 -11.74 0.99
C THR A 22 19.84 -13.14 1.61
N PRO A 23 20.19 -14.18 0.84
CA PRO A 23 20.35 -15.53 1.36
C PRO A 23 21.24 -15.63 2.60
N LEU A 24 22.33 -14.85 2.68
CA LEU A 24 23.30 -14.97 3.77
C LEU A 24 23.11 -13.90 4.83
N LYS A 25 22.72 -12.67 4.48
CA LYS A 25 22.74 -11.53 5.40
C LYS A 25 21.55 -10.59 5.24
N ILE A 26 21.49 -9.62 6.14
CA ILE A 26 20.61 -8.44 6.02
C ILE A 26 21.52 -7.24 5.84
N ILE A 27 21.28 -6.48 4.76
CA ILE A 27 22.05 -5.29 4.43
C ILE A 27 21.24 -4.06 4.84
N PHE A 28 21.87 -3.19 5.64
CA PHE A 28 21.29 -1.93 6.10
C PHE A 28 21.46 -0.87 5.01
N GLN A 29 20.33 -0.36 4.51
CA GLN A 29 20.33 0.70 3.52
C GLN A 29 19.96 2.04 4.13
N PRO A 30 20.36 3.15 3.46
CA PRO A 30 19.83 4.47 3.76
C PRO A 30 18.30 4.48 3.75
N PHE A 31 17.71 5.47 4.43
CA PHE A 31 16.27 5.66 4.38
C PHE A 31 15.80 5.89 2.95
N GLU A 32 14.76 5.14 2.55
CA GLU A 32 14.13 5.31 1.26
C GLU A 32 13.17 6.49 1.33
N VAL A 33 13.23 7.38 0.34
CA VAL A 33 12.33 8.54 0.24
C VAL A 33 11.19 8.20 -0.70
N THR A 34 9.97 8.09 -0.16
CA THR A 34 8.78 7.69 -0.91
C THR A 34 7.67 8.72 -0.80
N THR A 35 6.83 8.81 -1.84
CA THR A 35 5.57 9.58 -1.80
C THR A 35 4.54 8.95 -0.85
N GLY A 36 4.78 7.71 -0.40
CA GLY A 36 3.94 7.01 0.56
C GLY A 36 2.72 6.33 -0.08
N SER A 37 2.06 5.51 0.71
CA SER A 37 0.85 4.78 0.35
C SER A 37 -0.27 5.06 1.37
N ARG A 38 -1.49 4.60 1.10
CA ARG A 38 -2.60 4.74 2.07
C ARG A 38 -2.30 4.06 3.41
N ALA A 39 -1.64 2.91 3.38
CA ALA A 39 -1.22 2.22 4.60
C ALA A 39 -0.24 3.06 5.42
N LEU A 40 0.79 3.63 4.79
CA LEU A 40 1.82 4.43 5.47
C LEU A 40 1.28 5.73 6.06
N ARG A 41 0.20 6.28 5.48
CA ARG A 41 -0.45 7.50 5.97
C ARG A 41 -1.62 7.22 6.92
N ASN A 42 -1.90 5.96 7.25
CA ASN A 42 -3.01 5.64 8.13
C ASN A 42 -2.65 6.01 9.58
N PRO A 43 -3.34 6.97 10.22
CA PRO A 43 -3.02 7.41 11.58
C PRO A 43 -3.15 6.29 12.63
N GLN A 44 -4.01 5.29 12.39
CA GLN A 44 -4.23 4.18 13.32
C GLN A 44 -3.08 3.16 13.30
N LEU A 45 -2.16 3.25 12.33
CA LEU A 45 -0.95 2.43 12.28
C LEU A 45 0.27 3.11 12.93
N ASP A 46 0.04 4.25 13.60
CA ASP A 46 1.01 4.92 14.49
C ASP A 46 2.35 5.24 13.81
N GLY A 47 2.28 5.89 12.65
CA GLY A 47 3.43 6.51 11.99
C GLY A 47 4.21 5.62 11.01
N VAL A 48 5.05 6.27 10.21
CA VAL A 48 5.82 5.64 9.12
C VAL A 48 7.06 4.91 9.62
N GLU A 49 7.55 5.31 10.79
CA GLU A 49 8.72 4.79 11.48
C GLU A 49 8.53 3.34 11.98
N ARG A 50 7.28 2.88 12.07
CA ARG A 50 6.93 1.49 12.35
C ARG A 50 7.04 0.60 11.13
N PHE A 51 7.10 1.19 9.94
CA PHE A 51 7.20 0.44 8.70
C PHE A 51 8.64 0.20 8.30
N LEU A 52 8.87 -0.99 7.76
CA LEU A 52 10.12 -1.41 7.20
C LEU A 52 9.88 -1.93 5.79
N LEU A 53 10.53 -1.30 4.81
CA LEU A 53 10.60 -1.83 3.45
C LEU A 53 11.72 -2.85 3.37
N VAL A 54 11.42 -4.06 2.90
CA VAL A 54 12.42 -5.12 2.73
C VAL A 54 12.43 -5.61 1.29
N HIS A 55 13.59 -5.53 0.64
CA HIS A 55 13.82 -6.12 -0.67
C HIS A 55 14.47 -7.49 -0.52
N PHE A 56 13.92 -8.50 -1.18
CA PHE A 56 14.53 -9.83 -1.25
C PHE A 56 15.38 -9.90 -2.52
N ARG A 57 16.70 -9.90 -2.33
CA ARG A 57 17.69 -9.86 -3.42
C ARG A 57 18.72 -10.96 -3.24
N ASP A 58 19.44 -11.23 -4.32
CA ASP A 58 20.66 -12.04 -4.24
C ASP A 58 21.82 -11.22 -3.67
N GLU A 59 22.94 -11.88 -3.34
CA GLU A 59 24.14 -11.22 -2.81
C GLU A 59 24.69 -10.16 -3.79
N ASP A 60 24.58 -10.40 -5.10
CA ASP A 60 24.95 -9.47 -6.16
C ASP A 60 23.90 -8.37 -6.42
N ASN A 61 22.93 -8.18 -5.52
CA ASN A 61 21.80 -7.24 -5.64
C ASN A 61 20.85 -7.53 -6.82
N ARG A 62 21.03 -8.67 -7.51
CA ARG A 62 20.12 -9.14 -8.55
C ARG A 62 18.79 -9.61 -7.94
N GLN A 63 17.78 -9.73 -8.78
CA GLN A 63 16.49 -10.29 -8.33
C GLN A 63 16.72 -11.73 -7.88
N LEU A 64 16.34 -12.02 -6.63
CA LEU A 64 16.59 -13.32 -6.02
C LEU A 64 15.90 -14.43 -6.83
N ARG A 65 16.64 -15.41 -7.34
CA ARG A 65 16.04 -16.60 -7.95
C ARG A 65 16.00 -17.69 -6.90
N VAL A 66 14.80 -18.11 -6.50
CA VAL A 66 14.64 -19.14 -5.48
C VAL A 66 14.88 -20.49 -6.13
N SER A 67 16.13 -20.94 -6.09
CA SER A 67 16.58 -22.23 -6.64
C SER A 67 16.85 -23.28 -5.56
N ASN A 68 17.22 -22.84 -4.35
CA ASN A 68 17.66 -23.72 -3.26
C ASN A 68 16.63 -23.76 -2.10
N ALA A 69 16.44 -24.94 -1.50
CA ALA A 69 15.57 -25.17 -0.36
C ALA A 69 15.92 -24.28 0.86
N ASN A 70 17.21 -24.11 1.17
CA ASN A 70 17.67 -23.30 2.30
C ASN A 70 17.27 -21.82 2.14
N ILE A 71 17.38 -21.30 0.91
CA ILE A 71 16.96 -19.93 0.59
C ILE A 71 15.45 -19.82 0.79
N LYS A 72 14.68 -20.77 0.26
CA LYS A 72 13.22 -20.80 0.40
C LYS A 72 12.80 -20.83 1.86
N GLU A 73 13.47 -21.62 2.68
CA GLU A 73 13.22 -21.74 4.11
C GLU A 73 13.51 -20.42 4.84
N ARG A 74 14.67 -19.79 4.59
CA ARG A 74 14.98 -18.47 5.17
C ARG A 74 13.92 -17.43 4.84
N LEU A 75 13.52 -17.32 3.56
CA LEU A 75 12.48 -16.38 3.14
C LEU A 75 11.13 -16.71 3.80
N ARG A 76 10.78 -18.00 3.86
CA ARG A 76 9.55 -18.45 4.51
C ARG A 76 9.53 -18.08 5.99
N ASN A 77 10.63 -18.31 6.71
CA ASN A 77 10.78 -17.94 8.10
C ASN A 77 10.67 -16.43 8.30
N SER A 78 11.31 -15.61 7.45
CA SER A 78 11.16 -14.14 7.52
C SER A 78 9.72 -13.68 7.27
N MET A 79 8.99 -14.31 6.34
CA MET A 79 7.61 -13.95 6.04
C MET A 79 6.62 -14.42 7.12
N GLN A 80 6.85 -15.59 7.73
CA GLN A 80 5.96 -16.20 8.74
C GLN A 80 6.22 -15.65 10.14
N ASN A 81 7.48 -15.61 10.57
CA ASN A 81 7.86 -15.22 11.92
C ASN A 81 8.16 -13.72 12.04
N GLY A 82 8.33 -13.04 10.92
CA GLY A 82 8.79 -11.65 10.88
C GLY A 82 10.31 -11.53 10.89
N ILE A 83 10.78 -10.29 10.98
CA ILE A 83 12.20 -9.92 11.00
C ILE A 83 12.46 -9.13 12.28
N GLU A 84 13.42 -9.59 13.08
CA GLU A 84 13.81 -8.92 14.32
C GLU A 84 15.00 -7.99 14.07
N LEU A 85 14.83 -6.69 14.38
CA LEU A 85 15.83 -5.65 14.23
C LEU A 85 15.70 -4.64 15.36
N PHE A 86 16.82 -4.27 16.00
CA PHE A 86 16.85 -3.24 17.07
C PHE A 86 15.78 -3.45 18.16
N SER A 87 15.65 -4.69 18.64
CA SER A 87 14.65 -5.08 19.65
C SER A 87 13.18 -4.90 19.24
N LYS A 88 12.92 -4.70 17.93
CA LYS A 88 11.58 -4.66 17.34
C LYS A 88 11.35 -5.87 16.47
N LYS A 89 10.10 -6.32 16.39
CA LYS A 89 9.68 -7.47 15.58
C LYS A 89 8.74 -7.02 14.47
N PHE A 90 9.30 -6.93 13.27
CA PHE A 90 8.57 -6.49 12.09
C PHE A 90 7.85 -7.69 11.46
N LYS A 91 6.51 -7.64 11.38
CA LYS A 91 5.68 -8.69 10.75
C LYS A 91 5.29 -8.29 9.33
N TYR A 92 5.20 -9.26 8.42
CA TYR A 92 4.80 -9.00 7.03
C TYR A 92 3.41 -8.37 6.98
N MET A 93 3.27 -7.25 6.29
CA MET A 93 2.03 -6.47 6.19
C MET A 93 1.46 -6.46 4.78
N GLY A 94 2.29 -6.39 3.74
CA GLY A 94 1.77 -6.37 2.37
C GLY A 94 2.74 -5.85 1.33
N ALA A 95 2.29 -5.85 0.09
CA ALA A 95 3.00 -5.29 -1.04
C ALA A 95 2.00 -4.91 -2.13
N SER A 96 2.29 -3.84 -2.86
CA SER A 96 1.60 -3.55 -4.13
C SER A 96 1.99 -4.58 -5.20
N THR A 97 1.23 -4.65 -6.29
CA THR A 97 1.55 -5.53 -7.42
C THR A 97 2.94 -5.27 -8.01
N SER A 98 3.37 -4.00 -8.10
CA SER A 98 4.71 -3.65 -8.57
C SER A 98 5.79 -4.12 -7.59
N GLN A 99 5.55 -3.94 -6.28
CA GLN A 99 6.46 -4.39 -5.22
C GLN A 99 6.60 -5.92 -5.21
N LEU A 100 5.50 -6.67 -5.40
CA LEU A 100 5.55 -8.13 -5.54
C LEU A 100 6.46 -8.58 -6.69
N LYS A 101 6.36 -7.91 -7.86
CA LYS A 101 7.25 -8.19 -9.01
C LYS A 101 8.71 -7.90 -8.67
N GLU A 102 8.98 -6.84 -7.93
CA GLU A 102 10.32 -6.45 -7.48
C GLU A 102 10.83 -7.23 -6.26
N LYS A 103 10.01 -8.11 -5.68
CA LYS A 103 10.25 -8.81 -4.40
C LYS A 103 10.53 -7.86 -3.25
N ALA A 104 9.79 -6.75 -3.24
CA ALA A 104 9.76 -5.76 -2.19
C ALA A 104 8.51 -5.95 -1.35
N PHE A 105 8.67 -5.89 -0.02
CA PHE A 105 7.58 -6.16 0.91
C PHE A 105 7.62 -5.18 2.07
N TRP A 106 6.45 -4.76 2.52
CA TRP A 106 6.29 -3.97 3.74
C TRP A 106 6.13 -4.89 4.93
N PHE A 107 6.91 -4.59 5.96
CA PHE A 107 6.76 -5.14 7.29
C PHE A 107 6.42 -4.01 8.26
N ILE A 108 5.77 -4.35 9.37
CA ILE A 108 5.38 -3.39 10.40
C ILE A 108 5.72 -3.91 11.80
N ASP A 109 6.28 -3.02 12.61
CA ASP A 109 6.36 -3.18 14.07
C ASP A 109 5.02 -2.76 14.68
N LEU A 110 4.18 -3.75 15.00
CA LEU A 110 2.78 -3.51 15.37
C LEU A 110 2.68 -2.56 16.58
N PRO A 111 1.93 -1.43 16.46
CA PRO A 111 1.65 -0.59 17.62
C PRO A 111 0.78 -1.33 18.62
N SER A 112 1.01 -1.09 19.91
CA SER A 112 0.06 -1.47 20.95
C SER A 112 -1.26 -0.72 20.72
N PRO A 113 -2.44 -1.36 20.81
CA PRO A 113 -2.71 -2.70 21.36
C PRO A 113 -2.80 -3.83 20.32
N LEU A 114 -2.37 -3.62 19.07
CA LEU A 114 -2.51 -4.63 18.00
C LEU A 114 -1.68 -5.87 18.29
N LYS A 115 -2.34 -7.04 18.38
CA LYS A 115 -1.69 -8.30 18.75
C LYS A 115 -1.13 -9.04 17.54
N ASN A 116 -1.77 -8.90 16.39
CA ASN A 116 -1.47 -9.67 15.19
C ASN A 116 -1.72 -8.85 13.91
N ILE A 117 -1.28 -9.40 12.78
CA ILE A 117 -1.39 -8.72 11.49
C ILE A 117 -2.84 -8.63 11.01
N GLN A 118 -3.70 -9.58 11.42
CA GLN A 118 -5.11 -9.54 11.03
C GLN A 118 -5.81 -8.31 11.61
N GLU A 119 -5.48 -7.89 12.83
CA GLU A 119 -5.97 -6.65 13.43
C GLU A 119 -5.47 -5.41 12.68
N ALA A 120 -4.21 -5.40 12.25
CA ALA A 120 -3.68 -4.33 11.40
C ALA A 120 -4.36 -4.29 10.01
N HIS A 121 -4.73 -5.46 9.44
CA HIS A 121 -5.51 -5.50 8.21
C HIS A 121 -6.93 -4.98 8.41
N LYS A 122 -7.58 -5.20 9.56
CA LYS A 122 -8.90 -4.63 9.86
C LYS A 122 -8.90 -3.09 9.88
N ILE A 123 -7.77 -2.48 10.25
CA ILE A 123 -7.55 -1.03 10.15
C ILE A 123 -7.53 -0.57 8.69
N LEU A 124 -7.00 -1.39 7.78
CA LEU A 124 -7.02 -1.07 6.35
C LEU A 124 -8.45 -1.19 5.80
N GLY A 125 -9.13 -2.30 6.09
CA GLY A 125 -10.51 -2.52 5.68
C GLY A 125 -11.04 -3.89 6.09
N ASP A 126 -12.27 -4.19 5.68
CA ASP A 126 -12.88 -5.51 5.89
C ASP A 126 -12.54 -6.45 4.72
N PHE A 127 -11.81 -7.52 5.05
CA PHE A 127 -11.42 -8.58 4.11
C PHE A 127 -12.02 -9.94 4.48
N SER A 128 -12.91 -10.00 5.48
CA SER A 128 -13.44 -11.26 6.02
C SER A 128 -14.21 -12.09 4.99
N GLY A 129 -14.85 -11.43 4.02
CA GLY A 129 -15.56 -12.09 2.91
C GLY A 129 -14.65 -12.71 1.84
N ILE A 130 -13.35 -12.44 1.85
CA ILE A 130 -12.43 -12.88 0.80
C ILE A 130 -11.78 -14.22 1.16
N LYS A 131 -12.25 -15.29 0.53
CA LYS A 131 -11.73 -16.66 0.76
C LYS A 131 -10.49 -17.00 -0.09
N ASN A 132 -10.35 -16.37 -1.26
CA ASN A 132 -9.23 -16.62 -2.16
C ASN A 132 -7.99 -15.84 -1.71
N ILE A 133 -6.87 -16.54 -1.49
CA ILE A 133 -5.62 -15.95 -0.99
C ILE A 133 -5.04 -14.92 -1.98
N ALA A 134 -5.07 -15.20 -3.29
CA ALA A 134 -4.54 -14.28 -4.29
C ALA A 134 -5.36 -12.98 -4.32
N THR A 135 -6.70 -13.10 -4.28
CA THR A 135 -7.60 -11.95 -4.18
C THR A 135 -7.38 -11.17 -2.89
N TYR A 136 -7.19 -11.86 -1.76
CA TYR A 136 -6.92 -11.24 -0.48
C TYR A 136 -5.64 -10.39 -0.54
N ILE A 137 -4.54 -10.97 -1.01
CA ILE A 137 -3.25 -10.26 -1.14
C ILE A 137 -3.39 -9.07 -2.10
N ALA A 138 -4.11 -9.24 -3.21
CA ALA A 138 -4.33 -8.15 -4.16
C ALA A 138 -5.10 -6.98 -3.53
N ARG A 139 -6.17 -7.25 -2.75
CA ARG A 139 -6.96 -6.21 -2.08
C ARG A 139 -6.20 -5.51 -0.95
N VAL A 140 -5.45 -6.24 -0.14
CA VAL A 140 -4.53 -5.64 0.84
C VAL A 140 -3.47 -4.78 0.14
N GLY A 141 -2.90 -5.28 -0.96
CA GLY A 141 -1.89 -4.61 -1.77
C GLY A 141 -2.32 -3.26 -2.35
N GLN A 142 -3.63 -3.03 -2.53
CA GLN A 142 -4.15 -1.73 -2.97
C GLN A 142 -3.85 -0.60 -1.98
N TYR A 143 -3.68 -0.90 -0.69
CA TYR A 143 -3.30 0.09 0.32
C TYR A 143 -1.82 0.46 0.25
N PHE A 144 -0.99 -0.36 -0.39
CA PHE A 144 0.46 -0.16 -0.56
C PHE A 144 0.83 0.47 -1.91
N SER A 145 -0.15 0.70 -2.78
CA SER A 145 0.07 1.41 -4.04
C SER A 145 0.48 2.86 -3.77
N LYS A 146 1.52 3.32 -4.47
CA LYS A 146 2.01 4.69 -4.37
C LYS A 146 0.93 5.64 -4.90
N ILE A 147 0.61 6.66 -4.12
CA ILE A 147 -0.33 7.71 -4.50
C ILE A 147 0.33 9.04 -4.20
N GLU A 148 0.37 9.91 -5.21
CA GLU A 148 0.74 11.31 -5.00
C GLU A 148 -0.39 12.02 -4.27
N ASP A 149 -0.16 12.37 -3.00
CA ASP A 149 -1.19 12.96 -2.13
C ASP A 149 -1.75 14.29 -2.69
N LYS A 150 -0.91 15.03 -3.43
CA LYS A 150 -1.32 16.21 -4.21
C LYS A 150 -2.49 15.92 -5.15
N LYS A 151 -2.70 14.68 -5.59
CA LYS A 151 -3.79 14.28 -6.49
C LYS A 151 -5.02 13.71 -5.77
N ALA A 152 -4.97 13.50 -4.46
CA ALA A 152 -6.09 12.92 -3.72
C ALA A 152 -7.23 13.93 -3.54
N ILE A 153 -8.42 13.62 -4.06
CA ILE A 153 -9.64 14.38 -3.73
C ILE A 153 -10.30 13.67 -2.56
N ARG A 154 -10.36 14.36 -1.42
CA ARG A 154 -11.12 13.86 -0.27
C ARG A 154 -12.59 14.15 -0.52
N SER A 155 -13.39 13.10 -0.61
CA SER A 155 -14.84 13.25 -0.47
C SER A 155 -15.12 13.54 1.00
N ASN A 156 -16.06 14.45 1.29
CA ASN A 156 -16.70 14.43 2.59
C ASN A 156 -17.38 13.06 2.72
N ASN A 157 -17.34 12.45 3.90
CA ASN A 157 -17.84 11.08 4.17
C ASN A 157 -19.36 10.88 3.93
N ASN A 158 -20.03 11.78 3.20
CA ASN A 158 -21.38 11.57 2.74
C ASN A 158 -21.40 10.51 1.63
N LEU A 159 -21.83 9.31 2.00
CA LEU A 159 -22.10 8.19 1.10
C LEU A 159 -23.22 8.50 0.07
N ASN A 160 -23.94 9.62 0.22
CA ASN A 160 -24.98 10.09 -0.69
C ASN A 160 -24.50 10.37 -2.12
N TYR A 161 -23.18 10.40 -2.36
CA TYR A 161 -22.60 10.62 -3.70
C TYR A 161 -22.16 9.33 -4.41
N VAL A 162 -22.38 8.16 -3.82
CA VAL A 162 -22.03 6.86 -4.44
C VAL A 162 -23.32 6.13 -4.81
N LEU A 163 -23.59 6.03 -6.11
CA LEU A 163 -24.69 5.21 -6.64
C LEU A 163 -24.14 3.82 -6.94
N LYS A 164 -24.76 2.78 -6.39
CA LYS A 164 -24.46 1.41 -6.80
C LYS A 164 -25.14 1.14 -8.13
N ILE A 165 -24.34 0.82 -9.14
CA ILE A 165 -24.81 0.44 -10.47
C ILE A 165 -24.48 -1.04 -10.63
N ASP A 166 -25.46 -1.83 -11.04
CA ASP A 166 -25.26 -3.24 -11.32
C ASP A 166 -24.38 -3.42 -12.55
N ASP A 167 -23.56 -4.47 -12.54
CA ASP A 167 -22.71 -4.79 -13.66
C ASP A 167 -23.52 -5.12 -14.93
N ILE A 168 -23.00 -4.75 -16.09
CA ILE A 168 -23.59 -5.11 -17.38
C ILE A 168 -23.12 -6.52 -17.73
N GLU A 169 -24.03 -7.48 -17.62
CA GLU A 169 -23.81 -8.87 -17.96
C GLU A 169 -24.57 -9.24 -19.25
N ILE A 170 -23.87 -9.83 -20.23
CA ILE A 170 -24.49 -10.40 -21.42
C ILE A 170 -24.08 -11.87 -21.50
N ASN A 171 -25.08 -12.76 -21.47
CA ASN A 171 -24.88 -14.21 -21.34
C ASN A 171 -24.07 -14.54 -20.08
N LYS A 172 -22.83 -15.03 -20.25
CA LYS A 172 -21.91 -15.43 -19.17
C LYS A 172 -20.74 -14.47 -18.96
N TYR A 173 -20.77 -13.32 -19.61
CA TYR A 173 -19.67 -12.36 -19.61
C TYR A 173 -20.11 -11.07 -18.91
N CYS A 174 -19.33 -10.64 -17.92
CA CYS A 174 -19.44 -9.32 -17.32
C CYS A 174 -18.56 -8.34 -18.11
N PHE A 175 -19.14 -7.22 -18.53
CA PHE A 175 -18.49 -6.20 -19.37
C PHE A 175 -18.01 -4.99 -18.57
N THR A 176 -18.43 -4.85 -17.32
CA THR A 176 -18.14 -3.70 -16.46
C THR A 176 -17.35 -4.06 -15.21
N ASP A 177 -16.77 -5.26 -15.14
CA ASP A 177 -15.98 -5.69 -13.97
C ASP A 177 -14.82 -4.70 -13.70
N GLY A 178 -14.90 -4.05 -12.55
CA GLY A 178 -13.88 -3.14 -12.06
C GLY A 178 -13.92 -1.73 -12.66
N ILE A 179 -14.96 -1.35 -13.38
CA ILE A 179 -15.18 0.02 -13.84
C ILE A 179 -16.40 0.65 -13.18
N ASP A 180 -16.36 1.97 -12.98
CA ASP A 180 -17.48 2.74 -12.45
C ASP A 180 -17.45 4.16 -13.05
N LYS A 181 -18.52 4.92 -12.85
CA LYS A 181 -18.68 6.28 -13.35
C LYS A 181 -18.38 7.29 -12.25
N ILE A 182 -17.80 8.41 -12.64
CA ILE A 182 -17.67 9.61 -11.80
C ILE A 182 -18.46 10.76 -12.41
N SER A 183 -18.96 11.67 -11.58
CA SER A 183 -19.66 12.86 -12.08
C SER A 183 -18.71 13.79 -12.82
N TRP A 184 -19.23 14.55 -13.79
CA TRP A 184 -18.47 15.57 -14.50
C TRP A 184 -17.84 16.61 -13.57
N GLY A 185 -18.54 17.00 -12.49
CA GLY A 185 -17.99 17.89 -11.48
C GLY A 185 -16.78 17.31 -10.75
N LEU A 186 -16.81 16.01 -10.41
CA LEU A 186 -15.65 15.34 -9.81
C LEU A 186 -14.52 15.20 -10.82
N ALA A 187 -14.81 14.80 -12.06
CA ALA A 187 -13.83 14.69 -13.14
C ALA A 187 -13.12 16.03 -13.40
N GLY A 188 -13.86 17.14 -13.46
CA GLY A 188 -13.30 18.48 -13.63
C GLY A 188 -12.39 18.90 -12.48
N ARG A 189 -12.76 18.58 -11.22
CA ARG A 189 -11.89 18.82 -10.06
C ARG A 189 -10.61 17.98 -10.11
N ILE A 190 -10.68 16.73 -10.54
CA ILE A 190 -9.50 15.87 -10.73
C ILE A 190 -8.59 16.48 -11.80
N ALA A 191 -9.16 16.84 -12.96
CA ALA A 191 -8.43 17.41 -14.07
C ALA A 191 -7.73 18.72 -13.67
N GLN A 192 -8.41 19.64 -12.98
CA GLN A 192 -7.81 20.86 -12.44
C GLN A 192 -6.64 20.54 -11.49
N LYS A 193 -6.84 19.61 -10.55
CA LYS A 193 -5.80 19.22 -9.58
C LYS A 193 -4.59 18.54 -10.23
N MET A 194 -4.82 17.84 -11.34
CA MET A 194 -3.78 17.15 -12.11
C MET A 194 -3.18 18.01 -13.23
N ASN A 195 -3.60 19.27 -13.39
CA ASN A 195 -3.25 20.14 -14.51
C ASN A 195 -3.50 19.50 -15.88
N ILE A 196 -4.62 18.76 -16.00
CA ILE A 196 -5.08 18.20 -17.26
C ILE A 196 -6.02 19.22 -17.92
N PRO A 197 -5.80 19.62 -19.18
CA PRO A 197 -6.69 20.55 -19.87
C PRO A 197 -8.09 19.92 -20.01
N ILE A 198 -9.12 20.68 -19.60
CA ILE A 198 -10.51 20.29 -19.74
C ILE A 198 -11.03 20.93 -21.03
N TYR A 199 -11.24 20.11 -22.05
CA TYR A 199 -11.97 20.53 -23.23
C TYR A 199 -13.45 20.22 -22.96
N CYS A 200 -14.26 21.24 -22.68
CA CYS A 200 -15.72 21.07 -22.74
C CYS A 200 -16.11 20.83 -24.20
N GLN A 201 -16.78 19.71 -24.46
CA GLN A 201 -17.54 19.47 -25.69
C GLN A 201 -19.03 19.62 -25.38
#